data_AF-A0A7V3X4W3-F1
#
_entry.id   AF-A0A7V3X4W3-F1
#
_cell.length_a   1.000
_cell.length_b   1.000
_cell.length_c   1.000
_cell.angle_alpha   90.00
_cell.angle_beta   90.00
_cell.angle_gamma   90.00
#
_symmetry.space_group_name_H-M   'P 1'
#
loop_
_entity.id
_entity.type
_entity.pdbx_description
1 polymer ?
#
loop_
_entity_poly.entity_id
_entity_poly.type
_entity_poly.pdbx_seq_one_letter_code
_entity_poly.pdbx_strand_id
1 'polypeptide(L)'
;LAAKSGCRLLLPSDVVVSREFKAGARKQIVANDACPEDAMILDAGPEALRDFEAELAGAQTILWNGPLGAFEIPPFDHSTKMLARTAAEMTRAGLAVSVAGGGDTVAALNVADAADDFTYVSTAGGAFLEWLEGKELPGLAALTRAKAA
;
A
#
# COMPACT_ATOMS: atom_id res chain seq x y z
N LEU A 1 7.62 -18.99 -6.86
CA LEU A 1 6.44 -19.25 -5.99
C LEU A 1 5.17 -18.67 -6.61
N ALA A 2 5.12 -17.35 -6.84
CA ALA A 2 3.95 -16.68 -7.44
C ALA A 2 3.42 -17.32 -8.74
N ALA A 3 4.28 -17.57 -9.73
CA ALA A 3 3.88 -18.22 -10.99
C ALA A 3 3.30 -19.63 -10.80
N LYS A 4 3.70 -20.36 -9.76
CA LYS A 4 3.19 -21.71 -9.46
C LYS A 4 1.84 -21.67 -8.76
N SER A 5 1.52 -20.59 -8.06
CA SER A 5 0.28 -20.42 -7.30
C SER A 5 -0.79 -19.63 -8.07
N GLY A 6 -0.54 -19.26 -9.33
CA GLY A 6 -1.41 -18.36 -10.09
C GLY A 6 -1.48 -16.95 -9.50
N CYS A 7 -0.53 -16.58 -8.64
CA CYS A 7 -0.46 -15.24 -8.06
C CYS A 7 0.15 -14.29 -9.10
N ARG A 8 -0.61 -13.26 -9.45
CA ARG A 8 -0.15 -12.18 -10.33
C ARG A 8 0.69 -11.22 -9.50
N LEU A 9 1.93 -10.99 -9.93
CA LEU A 9 2.81 -9.97 -9.37
C LEU A 9 2.78 -8.76 -10.30
N LEU A 10 2.27 -7.65 -9.81
CA LEU A 10 2.21 -6.39 -10.55
C LEU A 10 3.30 -5.46 -10.03
N LEU A 11 4.23 -5.08 -10.90
CA LEU A 11 5.30 -4.14 -10.62
C LEU A 11 5.06 -2.86 -11.43
N PRO A 12 5.51 -1.68 -10.96
CA PRO A 12 5.35 -0.44 -11.71
C PRO A 12 6.01 -0.56 -13.09
N SER A 13 5.29 -0.20 -14.16
CA SER A 13 5.82 -0.08 -15.52
C SER A 13 6.60 1.22 -15.72
N ASP A 14 6.16 2.28 -15.06
CA ASP A 14 6.81 3.59 -14.99
C ASP A 14 6.93 4.08 -13.54
N VAL A 15 7.85 5.02 -13.33
CA VAL A 15 8.23 5.54 -12.02
C VAL A 15 8.48 7.03 -12.05
N VAL A 16 8.19 7.70 -10.94
CA VAL A 16 8.52 9.11 -10.72
C VAL A 16 9.87 9.19 -10.03
N VAL A 17 10.82 9.87 -10.68
CA VAL A 17 12.18 10.03 -10.18
C VAL A 17 12.52 11.48 -9.85
N SER A 18 13.43 11.67 -8.89
CA SER A 18 13.99 12.96 -8.50
C SER A 18 15.44 12.81 -8.06
N ARG A 19 16.25 13.85 -8.28
CA ARG A 19 17.62 13.94 -7.73
C ARG A 19 17.65 14.43 -6.28
N GLU A 20 16.55 14.99 -5.81
CA GLU A 20 16.43 15.60 -4.49
C GLU A 20 15.24 15.00 -3.73
N PHE A 21 15.49 14.60 -2.48
CA PHE A 21 14.46 14.10 -1.56
C PHE A 21 13.93 15.26 -0.70
N LYS A 22 13.17 16.16 -1.32
CA LYS A 22 12.58 17.32 -0.65
C LYS A 22 11.28 17.76 -1.31
N ALA A 23 10.46 18.49 -0.56
CA ALA A 23 9.19 19.00 -1.06
C ALA A 23 9.41 19.96 -2.25
N GLY A 24 8.59 19.82 -3.28
CA GLY A 24 8.65 20.64 -4.49
C GLY A 24 9.86 20.40 -5.38
N ALA A 25 10.62 19.30 -5.15
CA ALA A 25 11.70 18.91 -6.04
C ALA A 25 11.18 18.65 -7.47
N ARG A 26 12.02 18.93 -8.46
CA ARG A 26 11.69 18.63 -9.86
C ARG A 26 11.61 17.12 -10.04
N LYS A 27 10.45 16.65 -10.50
CA LYS A 27 10.24 15.25 -10.84
C LYS A 27 10.28 15.01 -12.34
N GLN A 28 10.68 13.80 -12.71
CA GLN A 28 10.60 13.25 -14.06
C GLN A 28 9.91 11.90 -14.00
N ILE A 29 9.18 11.53 -15.04
CA ILE A 29 8.62 10.18 -15.20
C ILE A 29 9.52 9.43 -16.19
N VAL A 30 9.90 8.21 -15.86
CA VAL A 30 10.70 7.32 -16.69
C VAL A 30 10.14 5.89 -16.61
N ALA A 31 10.50 5.05 -17.58
CA ALA A 31 10.26 3.61 -17.47
C ALA A 31 10.98 3.03 -16.24
N ASN A 32 10.46 1.95 -15.68
CA ASN A 32 10.98 1.33 -14.47
C ASN A 32 12.45 0.84 -14.57
N ASP A 33 12.96 0.64 -15.78
CA ASP A 33 14.32 0.24 -16.11
C ASP A 33 15.22 1.41 -16.58
N ALA A 34 14.67 2.63 -16.58
CA ALA A 34 15.33 3.83 -17.12
C ALA A 34 15.58 4.90 -16.05
N CYS A 35 15.66 4.51 -14.76
CA CYS A 35 16.07 5.42 -13.70
C CYS A 35 17.53 5.86 -13.90
N PRO A 36 17.83 7.17 -14.00
CA PRO A 36 19.20 7.66 -14.04
C PRO A 36 19.98 7.26 -12.78
N GLU A 37 21.29 7.01 -12.91
CA GLU A 37 22.16 6.65 -11.78
C GLU A 37 22.21 7.72 -10.68
N ASP A 38 22.00 8.98 -11.04
CA ASP A 38 22.03 10.12 -10.13
C ASP A 38 20.64 10.51 -9.57
N ALA A 39 19.62 9.68 -9.79
CA ALA A 39 18.25 9.91 -9.35
C ALA A 39 17.73 8.78 -8.44
N MET A 40 16.65 9.08 -7.71
CA MET A 40 15.93 8.16 -6.84
C MET A 40 14.50 7.99 -7.35
N ILE A 41 13.97 6.76 -7.29
CA ILE A 41 12.55 6.47 -7.50
C ILE A 41 11.81 6.83 -6.21
N LEU A 42 10.85 7.76 -6.30
CA LEU A 42 10.14 8.29 -5.14
C LEU A 42 8.62 8.11 -5.19
N ASP A 43 8.05 7.74 -6.34
CA ASP A 43 6.63 7.41 -6.47
C ASP A 43 6.41 6.49 -7.68
N ALA A 44 5.27 5.80 -7.73
CA ALA A 44 4.86 5.09 -8.95
C ALA A 44 4.41 6.09 -10.03
N GLY A 45 4.68 5.77 -11.29
CA GLY A 45 4.25 6.59 -12.41
C GLY A 45 2.76 6.44 -12.73
N PRO A 46 2.22 7.30 -13.61
CA PRO A 46 0.81 7.27 -13.99
C PRO A 46 0.38 5.97 -14.71
N GLU A 47 1.25 5.33 -15.48
CA GLU A 47 0.89 4.08 -16.15
C GLU A 47 0.77 2.93 -15.13
N ALA A 48 1.73 2.83 -14.22
CA ALA A 48 1.71 1.90 -13.10
C ALA A 48 0.47 2.10 -12.22
N LEU A 49 0.15 3.35 -11.86
CA LEU A 49 -1.03 3.68 -11.08
C LEU A 49 -2.31 3.19 -11.76
N ARG A 50 -2.47 3.44 -13.07
CA ARG A 50 -3.63 2.97 -13.83
C ARG A 50 -3.74 1.44 -13.81
N ASP A 51 -2.62 0.75 -13.95
CA ASP A 51 -2.59 -0.72 -13.92
C ASP A 51 -2.95 -1.24 -12.52
N PHE A 52 -2.49 -0.58 -11.45
CA PHE A 52 -2.87 -0.91 -10.07
C PHE A 52 -4.35 -0.69 -9.80
N GLU A 53 -4.91 0.44 -10.24
CA GLU A 53 -6.34 0.74 -10.10
C GLU A 53 -7.21 -0.27 -10.85
N ALA A 54 -6.80 -0.65 -12.06
CA ALA A 54 -7.49 -1.67 -12.84
C ALA A 54 -7.48 -3.05 -12.16
N GLU A 55 -6.36 -3.42 -11.52
CA GLU A 55 -6.29 -4.66 -10.75
C GLU A 55 -7.15 -4.59 -9.48
N LEU A 56 -7.10 -3.45 -8.78
CA LEU A 56 -7.89 -3.23 -7.56
C LEU A 56 -9.38 -3.33 -7.85
N ALA A 57 -9.86 -2.80 -8.98
CA ALA A 57 -11.27 -2.82 -9.37
C ALA A 57 -11.87 -4.24 -9.46
N GLY A 58 -11.05 -5.28 -9.66
CA GLY A 58 -11.47 -6.68 -9.66
C GLY A 58 -11.40 -7.38 -8.29
N ALA A 59 -10.85 -6.73 -7.26
CA ALA A 59 -10.61 -7.34 -5.96
C ALA A 59 -11.86 -7.33 -5.07
N GLN A 60 -12.13 -8.46 -4.41
CA GLN A 60 -13.19 -8.57 -3.39
C GLN A 60 -12.65 -8.35 -1.97
N THR A 61 -11.35 -8.54 -1.78
CA THR A 61 -10.65 -8.30 -0.52
C THR A 61 -9.35 -7.59 -0.82
N ILE A 62 -9.11 -6.46 -0.14
CA ILE A 62 -7.92 -5.64 -0.29
C ILE A 62 -7.18 -5.66 1.05
N LEU A 63 -5.91 -6.06 1.01
CA LEU A 63 -4.99 -5.94 2.14
C LEU A 63 -3.93 -4.90 1.77
N TRP A 64 -3.91 -3.77 2.47
CA TRP A 64 -2.95 -2.69 2.23
C TRP A 64 -1.89 -2.65 3.33
N ASN A 65 -0.62 -2.78 2.92
CA ASN A 65 0.53 -2.51 3.78
C ASN A 65 1.63 -1.75 3.02
N GLY A 66 1.86 -0.50 3.41
CA GLY A 66 2.91 0.37 2.88
C GLY A 66 2.41 1.36 1.81
N PRO A 67 2.86 2.63 1.83
CA PRO A 67 2.59 3.57 0.74
C PRO A 67 3.33 3.16 -0.54
N LEU A 68 2.87 3.66 -1.70
CA LEU A 68 3.52 3.41 -2.99
C LEU A 68 4.74 4.31 -3.25
N GLY A 69 4.81 5.45 -2.57
CA GLY A 69 5.84 6.45 -2.74
C GLY A 69 6.17 7.16 -1.43
N ALA A 70 7.08 8.14 -1.50
CA ALA A 70 7.47 9.03 -0.41
C ALA A 70 6.34 10.04 -0.10
N PHE A 71 5.22 9.52 0.40
CA PHE A 71 3.95 10.24 0.55
C PHE A 71 4.01 11.45 1.49
N GLU A 72 5.03 11.53 2.32
CA GLU A 72 5.28 12.66 3.22
C GLU A 72 5.80 13.89 2.46
N ILE A 73 6.28 13.71 1.22
CA ILE A 73 6.99 14.73 0.46
C ILE A 73 6.29 14.99 -0.88
N PRO A 74 5.43 16.02 -0.98
CA PRO A 74 4.86 16.40 -2.27
C PRO A 74 5.95 16.81 -3.26
N PRO A 75 5.91 16.37 -4.53
CA PRO A 75 4.76 15.76 -5.21
C PRO A 75 4.86 14.22 -5.39
N PHE A 76 5.50 13.52 -4.45
CA PHE A 76 5.75 12.06 -4.46
C PHE A 76 4.69 11.26 -3.68
N ASP A 77 3.56 11.89 -3.41
CA ASP A 77 2.42 11.37 -2.67
C ASP A 77 1.25 10.97 -3.58
N HIS A 78 1.38 11.22 -4.88
CA HIS A 78 0.26 11.16 -5.80
C HIS A 78 -0.27 9.73 -5.96
N SER A 79 0.58 8.76 -6.28
CA SER A 79 0.09 7.40 -6.53
C SER A 79 -0.50 6.77 -5.26
N THR A 80 0.11 7.04 -4.11
CA THR A 80 -0.38 6.58 -2.80
C THR A 80 -1.78 7.13 -2.52
N LYS A 81 -1.98 8.45 -2.70
CA LYS A 81 -3.30 9.08 -2.47
C LYS A 81 -4.37 8.55 -3.41
N MET A 82 -4.05 8.43 -4.70
CA MET A 82 -5.02 7.99 -5.70
C MET A 82 -5.45 6.54 -5.47
N LEU A 83 -4.50 5.63 -5.29
CA LEU A 83 -4.83 4.24 -5.07
C LEU A 83 -5.58 4.04 -3.73
N ALA A 84 -5.23 4.79 -2.69
CA ALA A 84 -5.92 4.76 -1.40
C ALA A 84 -7.39 5.18 -1.53
N ARG A 85 -7.67 6.23 -2.32
CA ARG A 85 -9.03 6.69 -2.61
C ARG A 85 -9.81 5.65 -3.41
N THR A 86 -9.19 5.02 -4.40
CA THR A 86 -9.81 3.92 -5.17
C THR A 86 -10.23 2.76 -4.25
N ALA A 87 -9.35 2.34 -3.35
CA ALA A 87 -9.67 1.28 -2.37
C ALA A 87 -10.83 1.69 -1.42
N ALA A 88 -10.81 2.94 -0.93
CA ALA A 88 -11.87 3.49 -0.10
C ALA A 88 -13.22 3.55 -0.84
N GLU A 89 -13.24 4.01 -2.09
CA GLU A 89 -14.44 4.07 -2.92
C GLU A 89 -15.04 2.67 -3.16
N MET A 90 -14.21 1.69 -3.47
CA MET A 90 -14.65 0.29 -3.60
C MET A 90 -15.28 -0.26 -2.32
N THR A 91 -14.68 0.08 -1.18
CA THR A 91 -15.18 -0.37 0.13
C THR A 91 -16.52 0.27 0.44
N ARG A 92 -16.63 1.59 0.27
CA ARG A 92 -17.85 2.37 0.43
C ARG A 92 -18.99 1.88 -0.47
N ALA A 93 -18.66 1.46 -1.69
CA ALA A 93 -19.60 0.89 -2.65
C ALA A 93 -20.00 -0.56 -2.33
N GLY A 94 -19.43 -1.17 -1.29
CA GLY A 94 -19.70 -2.56 -0.91
C GLY A 94 -19.11 -3.59 -1.88
N LEU A 95 -18.15 -3.18 -2.71
CA LEU A 95 -17.51 -4.04 -3.72
C LEU A 95 -16.34 -4.84 -3.13
N ALA A 96 -15.69 -4.31 -2.10
CA ALA A 96 -14.54 -4.95 -1.46
C ALA A 96 -14.56 -4.82 0.07
N VAL A 97 -14.00 -5.80 0.76
CA VAL A 97 -13.56 -5.67 2.15
C VAL A 97 -12.13 -5.17 2.15
N SER A 98 -11.85 -4.05 2.81
CA SER A 98 -10.50 -3.47 2.86
C SER A 98 -9.92 -3.48 4.26
N VAL A 99 -8.71 -4.01 4.38
CA VAL A 99 -7.94 -4.07 5.61
C VAL A 99 -6.62 -3.36 5.38
N ALA A 100 -6.31 -2.37 6.20
CA ALA A 100 -5.03 -1.68 6.18
C ALA A 100 -4.27 -1.87 7.49
N GLY A 101 -2.95 -1.90 7.44
CA GLY A 101 -2.13 -1.98 8.64
C GLY A 101 -0.70 -1.50 8.44
N GLY A 102 -0.06 -1.10 9.53
CA GLY A 102 1.28 -0.49 9.56
C GLY A 102 1.20 1.02 9.79
N GLY A 103 2.12 1.57 10.61
CA GLY A 103 2.10 2.99 11.01
C GLY A 103 2.07 3.95 9.82
N ASP A 104 2.96 3.72 8.84
CA ASP A 104 3.06 4.55 7.64
C ASP A 104 1.84 4.40 6.73
N THR A 105 1.26 3.20 6.63
CA THR A 105 0.00 2.98 5.92
C THR A 105 -1.12 3.83 6.52
N VAL A 106 -1.28 3.81 7.84
CA VAL A 106 -2.32 4.59 8.52
C VAL A 106 -2.10 6.09 8.28
N ALA A 107 -0.86 6.57 8.37
CA ALA A 107 -0.53 7.95 8.07
C ALA A 107 -0.86 8.34 6.62
N ALA A 108 -0.52 7.48 5.66
CA ALA A 108 -0.81 7.69 4.24
C ALA A 108 -2.31 7.72 3.94
N LEU A 109 -3.10 6.81 4.54
CA LEU A 109 -4.55 6.80 4.37
C LEU A 109 -5.22 8.06 4.94
N ASN A 110 -4.73 8.57 6.07
CA ASN A 110 -5.21 9.84 6.64
C ASN A 110 -4.89 11.02 5.72
N VAL A 111 -3.67 11.08 5.17
CA VAL A 111 -3.26 12.11 4.21
C VAL A 111 -4.05 12.04 2.89
N ALA A 112 -4.60 10.86 2.56
CA ALA A 112 -5.46 10.64 1.40
C ALA A 112 -6.95 10.92 1.66
N ASP A 113 -7.35 11.19 2.91
CA ASP A 113 -8.74 11.25 3.39
C ASP A 113 -9.52 9.95 3.12
N ALA A 114 -8.84 8.80 3.23
CA ALA A 114 -9.39 7.49 2.87
C ALA A 114 -9.62 6.55 4.07
N ALA A 115 -9.03 6.84 5.23
CA ALA A 115 -8.99 5.91 6.37
C ALA A 115 -10.38 5.52 6.89
N ASP A 116 -11.32 6.47 6.98
CA ASP A 116 -12.65 6.24 7.54
C ASP A 116 -13.54 5.34 6.68
N ASP A 117 -13.18 5.17 5.40
CA ASP A 117 -13.92 4.35 4.44
C ASP A 117 -13.43 2.91 4.38
N PHE A 118 -12.27 2.61 4.98
CA PHE A 118 -11.74 1.25 5.02
C PHE A 118 -12.54 0.39 6.00
N THR A 119 -12.68 -0.91 5.71
CA THR A 119 -13.43 -1.82 6.60
C THR A 119 -12.74 -1.97 7.96
N TYR A 120 -11.40 -2.04 7.96
CA TYR A 120 -10.61 -2.07 9.18
C TYR A 120 -9.23 -1.47 8.99
N VAL A 121 -8.82 -0.60 9.90
CA VAL A 121 -7.49 -0.01 9.95
C VAL A 121 -6.79 -0.45 11.24
N SER A 122 -5.77 -1.28 11.11
CA SER A 122 -5.01 -1.81 12.23
C SER A 122 -3.96 -0.84 12.73
N THR A 123 -4.01 -0.52 14.01
CA THR A 123 -2.97 0.22 14.74
C THR A 123 -1.88 -0.68 15.33
N ALA A 124 -2.00 -2.01 15.17
CA ALA A 124 -1.10 -2.97 15.81
C ALA A 124 0.30 -3.06 15.15
N GLY A 125 0.52 -2.32 14.06
CA GLY A 125 1.83 -2.20 13.41
C GLY A 125 2.43 -3.56 13.06
N GLY A 126 3.59 -3.87 13.63
CA GLY A 126 4.31 -5.13 13.39
C GLY A 126 3.53 -6.38 13.81
N ALA A 127 2.72 -6.33 14.88
CA ALA A 127 1.96 -7.49 15.33
C ALA A 127 0.89 -7.92 14.32
N PHE A 128 0.32 -6.98 13.57
CA PHE A 128 -0.61 -7.26 12.48
C PHE A 128 0.07 -8.03 11.34
N LEU A 129 1.28 -7.62 10.96
CA LEU A 129 2.05 -8.26 9.89
C LEU A 129 2.56 -9.64 10.31
N GLU A 130 3.08 -9.79 11.52
CA GLU A 130 3.50 -11.10 12.03
C GLU A 130 2.35 -12.10 12.07
N TRP A 131 1.14 -11.65 12.41
CA TRP A 131 -0.05 -12.47 12.36
C TRP A 131 -0.43 -12.88 10.93
N LEU A 132 -0.36 -11.95 9.97
CA LEU A 132 -0.60 -12.23 8.55
C LEU A 132 0.46 -13.16 7.91
N GLU A 133 1.69 -13.11 8.41
CA GLU A 133 2.75 -14.06 8.06
C GLU A 133 2.47 -15.48 8.59
N GLY A 134 1.44 -15.65 9.42
CA GLY A 134 1.04 -16.92 10.01
C GLY A 134 1.82 -17.29 11.28
N LYS A 135 2.50 -16.33 11.92
CA LYS A 135 3.21 -16.58 13.18
C LYS A 135 2.24 -16.72 14.35
N GLU A 136 2.57 -17.59 15.29
CA GLU A 136 1.87 -17.64 16.57
C GLU A 136 2.25 -16.41 17.40
N LEU A 137 1.28 -15.54 17.68
CA LEU A 137 1.51 -14.39 18.55
C LEU A 137 1.51 -14.84 20.02
N PRO A 138 2.58 -14.59 20.81
CA PRO A 138 2.68 -15.07 22.18
C PRO A 138 1.52 -14.64 23.08
N GLY A 139 1.02 -13.41 22.90
CA GLY A 139 -0.12 -12.89 23.64
C GLY A 139 -1.43 -13.64 23.37
N LEU A 140 -1.69 -14.02 22.11
CA LEU A 140 -2.88 -14.79 21.74
C LEU A 140 -2.78 -16.25 22.20
N ALA A 141 -1.58 -16.83 22.14
CA ALA A 141 -1.32 -18.18 22.62
C ALA A 141 -1.59 -18.30 24.12
N ALA A 142 -1.17 -17.31 24.92
CA ALA A 142 -1.42 -17.27 26.36
C ALA A 142 -2.93 -17.26 26.69
N LEU A 143 -3.72 -16.44 25.98
CA LEU A 143 -5.18 -16.37 26.17
C LEU A 143 -5.89 -17.67 25.78
N THR A 144 -5.44 -18.30 24.70
CA THR A 144 -6.02 -19.57 24.23
C THR A 144 -5.80 -20.69 25.24
N ARG A 145 -4.59 -20.77 25.83
CA ARG A 145 -4.27 -21.73 26.89
C ARG A 145 -5.09 -21.48 28.15
N ALA A 146 -5.26 -20.22 28.55
CA ALA A 146 -6.06 -19.86 29.72
C ALA A 146 -7.55 -20.23 29.59
N LYS A 147 -8.11 -20.20 28.37
CA LYS A 147 -9.49 -20.62 28.10
C LYS A 147 -9.67 -22.15 28.13
N ALA A 148 -8.60 -22.90 27.87
CA ALA A 148 -8.62 -24.36 27.80
C ALA A 148 -8.36 -25.05 29.16
N ALA A 149 -7.95 -24.29 30.18
CA ALA A 149 -7.72 -24.73 31.56
C ALA A 149 -8.97 -24.49 32.43
#